data_AF-B7JW63-F1
#
_entry.id   AF-B7JW63-F1
#
_cell.length_a   1.000
_cell.length_b   1.000
_cell.length_c   1.000
_cell.angle_alpha   90.00
_cell.angle_beta   90.00
_cell.angle_gamma   90.00
#
_symmetry.space_group_name_H-M   'P 1'
#
loop_
_entity.id
_entity.type
_entity.pdbx_description
1 polymer ?
#
loop_
_entity_poly.entity_id
_entity_poly.type
_entity_poly.pdbx_seq_one_letter_code
_entity_poly.pdbx_strand_id
1 'polypeptide(L)'
;MNLPKIVKTFRQGFQGLDAIVNPINQPTNEIKIASNLSSSEQEIVDRLWRVEGMTQAQLTHFLQATPLFTLKEKMIIKIYQNPFKVTHIFLANKKGEVLFGGYVGWIHNQGLESTLESIRQDFRG
;
A
#
# COMPACT_ATOMS: atom_id res chain seq x y z
N MET A 1 -19.95 18.09 9.13
CA MET A 1 -18.71 17.93 9.93
C MET A 1 -17.54 17.98 8.96
N ASN A 2 -16.70 19.01 9.04
CA ASN A 2 -15.65 19.29 8.05
C ASN A 2 -14.40 18.44 8.32
N LEU A 3 -13.93 17.74 7.30
CA LEU A 3 -12.65 17.03 7.31
C LEU A 3 -11.48 18.05 7.32
N PRO A 4 -10.40 17.82 8.09
CA PRO A 4 -9.28 18.75 8.18
C PRO A 4 -8.50 18.86 6.85
N LYS A 5 -8.08 20.09 6.52
CA LYS A 5 -7.41 20.51 5.26
C LYS A 5 -6.07 19.81 4.95
N ILE A 6 -5.58 18.90 5.80
CA ILE A 6 -4.28 18.23 5.64
C ILE A 6 -4.32 17.10 4.59
N VAL A 7 -5.51 16.59 4.24
CA VAL A 7 -5.67 15.48 3.27
C VAL A 7 -5.57 15.96 1.80
N LYS A 8 -5.31 17.25 1.53
CA LYS A 8 -5.33 17.82 0.16
C LYS A 8 -3.98 18.01 -0.53
N THR A 9 -2.83 17.79 0.12
CA THR A 9 -1.53 18.21 -0.45
C THR A 9 -0.68 17.09 -1.07
N PHE A 10 -1.03 15.81 -0.96
CA PHE A 10 -0.19 14.74 -1.53
C PHE A 10 -0.55 14.37 -2.97
N ARG A 11 -0.78 15.37 -3.83
CA ARG A 11 -1.07 15.19 -5.27
C ARG A 11 -0.37 16.18 -6.20
N GLN A 12 0.66 16.89 -5.71
CA GLN A 12 1.37 17.94 -6.48
C GLN A 12 2.88 17.68 -6.58
N GLY A 13 3.28 16.47 -6.99
CA GLY A 13 4.68 16.08 -7.09
C GLY A 13 5.17 15.65 -8.48
N PHE A 14 4.40 15.86 -9.56
CA PHE A 14 4.82 15.49 -10.91
C PHE A 14 4.45 16.59 -11.91
N GLN A 15 5.33 17.58 -12.04
CA GLN A 15 5.45 18.38 -13.27
C GLN A 15 6.92 18.54 -13.62
N GLY A 16 7.25 18.16 -14.86
CA GLY A 16 8.52 18.45 -15.50
C GLY A 16 9.42 17.23 -15.62
N LEU A 17 9.32 16.51 -16.74
CA LEU A 17 10.42 16.08 -17.62
C LEU A 17 9.78 15.30 -18.80
N ASP A 18 9.17 16.05 -19.72
CA ASP A 18 8.83 15.54 -21.05
C ASP A 18 9.97 15.82 -22.03
N ALA A 19 10.19 14.84 -22.90
CA ALA A 19 10.92 14.90 -24.18
C ALA A 19 12.31 14.23 -24.26
N ILE A 20 12.35 12.90 -24.05
CA ILE A 20 12.82 11.98 -25.10
C ILE A 20 11.79 10.84 -25.17
N VAL A 21 10.93 10.89 -26.18
CA VAL A 21 9.71 10.09 -26.30
C VAL A 21 10.04 8.66 -26.74
N ASN A 22 9.82 7.70 -25.84
CA ASN A 22 9.47 6.31 -26.14
C ASN A 22 8.13 6.02 -25.44
N PRO A 23 7.25 5.14 -25.97
CA PRO A 23 5.85 5.01 -25.55
C PRO A 23 5.68 4.28 -24.19
N ILE A 24 6.35 4.77 -23.14
CA ILE A 24 6.37 4.23 -21.78
C ILE A 24 5.65 5.15 -20.78
N ASN A 25 4.89 6.14 -21.27
CA ASN A 25 4.13 7.07 -20.44
C ASN A 25 2.63 6.89 -20.67
N GLN A 26 2.06 5.89 -20.00
CA GLN A 26 0.68 5.97 -19.55
C GLN A 26 0.66 5.89 -18.03
N PRO A 27 0.21 6.93 -17.29
CA PRO A 27 -0.18 6.77 -15.90
C PRO A 27 -1.57 6.11 -15.85
N THR A 28 -1.69 4.88 -16.36
CA THR A 28 -2.96 4.15 -16.40
C THR A 28 -3.10 3.14 -15.25
N ASN A 29 -2.06 2.92 -14.46
CA ASN A 29 -2.08 1.94 -13.37
C ASN A 29 -2.45 2.52 -11.99
N GLU A 30 -2.30 3.83 -11.75
CA GLU A 30 -2.58 4.41 -10.44
C GLU A 30 -4.06 4.78 -10.21
N ILE A 31 -4.84 4.99 -11.29
CA ILE A 31 -6.25 5.41 -11.21
C ILE A 31 -7.23 4.26 -11.46
N LYS A 32 -6.77 3.09 -11.95
CA LYS A 32 -7.62 1.92 -12.17
C LYS A 32 -7.83 1.05 -10.92
N ILE A 33 -6.96 1.17 -9.91
CA ILE A 33 -7.02 0.39 -8.67
C ILE A 33 -8.15 0.88 -7.77
N ALA A 34 -8.36 2.21 -7.68
CA ALA A 34 -9.32 2.80 -6.75
C ALA A 34 -10.81 2.59 -7.12
N SER A 35 -11.15 2.22 -8.37
CA SER A 35 -12.55 2.13 -8.81
C SER A 35 -13.16 0.73 -8.69
N ASN A 36 -12.38 -0.31 -8.36
CA ASN A 36 -12.83 -1.71 -8.38
C ASN A 36 -12.51 -2.50 -7.10
N LEU A 37 -12.11 -1.85 -6.01
CA LEU A 37 -11.88 -2.54 -4.74
C LEU A 37 -13.22 -3.00 -4.14
N SER A 38 -13.26 -4.22 -3.63
CA SER A 38 -14.34 -4.66 -2.75
C SER A 38 -14.35 -3.81 -1.46
N SER A 39 -15.46 -3.80 -0.73
CA SER A 39 -15.53 -3.09 0.55
C SER A 39 -14.45 -3.57 1.54
N SER A 40 -14.16 -4.87 1.55
CA SER A 40 -13.10 -5.45 2.38
C SER A 40 -11.71 -4.96 1.95
N GLU A 41 -11.44 -4.94 0.65
CA GLU A 41 -10.16 -4.49 0.08
C GLU A 41 -9.91 -3.01 0.40
N GLN A 42 -10.91 -2.14 0.18
CA GLN A 42 -10.81 -0.72 0.47
C GLN A 42 -10.56 -0.46 1.96
N GLU A 43 -11.26 -1.17 2.84
CA GLU A 43 -11.11 -0.99 4.29
C GLU A 43 -9.69 -1.34 4.77
N ILE A 44 -9.10 -2.43 4.25
CA ILE A 44 -7.73 -2.82 4.59
C ILE A 44 -6.74 -1.77 4.06
N VAL A 45 -6.90 -1.32 2.81
CA VAL A 45 -6.06 -0.26 2.21
C VAL A 45 -6.11 1.02 3.05
N ASP A 46 -7.30 1.45 3.47
CA ASP A 46 -7.49 2.64 4.29
C ASP A 46 -6.81 2.52 5.66
N ARG A 47 -6.91 1.35 6.32
CA ARG A 47 -6.25 1.09 7.60
C ARG A 47 -4.73 1.15 7.47
N LEU A 48 -4.17 0.55 6.41
CA LEU A 48 -2.73 0.59 6.14
C LEU A 48 -2.25 2.03 5.86
N TRP A 49 -3.00 2.82 5.09
CA TRP A 49 -2.65 4.23 4.84
C TRP A 49 -2.70 5.13 6.06
N ARG A 50 -3.49 4.77 7.08
CA ARG A 50 -3.61 5.52 8.33
C ARG A 50 -2.49 5.26 9.34
N VAL A 51 -1.60 4.30 9.07
CA VAL A 51 -0.42 4.08 9.90
C VAL A 51 0.45 5.34 9.87
N GLU A 52 0.84 5.83 11.03
CA GLU A 52 1.71 7.00 11.13
C GLU A 52 3.05 6.75 10.42
N GLY A 53 3.51 7.74 9.65
CA GLY A 53 4.76 7.63 8.88
C GLY A 53 4.68 6.69 7.67
N MET A 54 3.49 6.25 7.27
CA MET A 54 3.31 5.42 6.08
C MET A 54 3.78 6.15 4.81
N THR A 55 4.70 5.51 4.09
CA THR A 55 5.28 6.02 2.84
C THR A 55 5.06 5.00 1.73
N GLN A 56 4.73 5.49 0.52
CA GLN A 56 4.48 4.63 -0.64
C GLN A 56 5.73 3.82 -1.01
N ALA A 57 5.57 2.51 -1.17
CA ALA A 57 6.64 1.63 -1.63
C ALA A 57 6.65 1.49 -3.16
N GLN A 58 7.82 1.23 -3.72
CA GLN A 58 7.94 0.83 -5.12
C GLN A 58 7.43 -0.60 -5.33
N LEU A 59 6.75 -0.83 -6.46
CA LEU A 59 6.18 -2.13 -6.81
C LEU A 59 7.25 -3.22 -7.01
N THR A 60 8.48 -2.85 -7.38
CA THR A 60 9.61 -3.78 -7.55
C THR A 60 9.95 -4.56 -6.26
N HIS A 61 9.71 -3.97 -5.09
CA HIS A 61 9.89 -4.62 -3.80
C HIS A 61 8.82 -5.69 -3.51
N PHE A 62 7.66 -5.66 -4.19
CA PHE A 62 6.61 -6.69 -4.05
C PHE A 62 7.08 -8.07 -4.50
N LEU A 63 7.89 -8.12 -5.56
CA LEU A 63 8.43 -9.37 -6.10
C LEU A 63 9.40 -10.04 -5.11
N GLN A 64 10.06 -9.25 -4.27
CA GLN A 64 10.96 -9.73 -3.22
C GLN A 64 10.23 -10.04 -1.91
N ALA A 65 8.99 -9.57 -1.76
CA ALA A 65 8.21 -9.78 -0.55
C ALA A 65 7.78 -11.25 -0.41
N THR A 66 7.75 -11.74 0.82
CA THR A 66 7.24 -13.08 1.17
C THR A 66 5.87 -12.96 1.82
N PRO A 67 4.97 -13.95 1.65
CA PRO A 67 3.69 -13.96 2.36
C PRO A 67 3.88 -13.92 3.88
N LEU A 68 3.20 -12.99 4.55
CA LEU A 68 3.17 -12.86 6.01
C LEU A 68 1.95 -13.60 6.59
N PHE A 69 0.75 -13.32 6.06
CA PHE A 69 -0.48 -14.08 6.34
C PHE A 69 -1.53 -13.88 5.25
N THR A 70 -2.50 -14.79 5.21
CA THR A 70 -3.65 -14.75 4.31
C THR A 70 -4.87 -14.27 5.09
N LEU A 71 -5.67 -13.42 4.44
CA LEU A 71 -6.94 -12.90 4.94
C LEU A 71 -8.11 -13.60 4.25
N LYS A 72 -9.33 -13.29 4.69
CA LYS A 72 -10.57 -13.69 4.02
C LYS A 72 -10.52 -13.31 2.53
N GLU A 73 -11.31 -14.02 1.72
CA GLU A 73 -11.35 -13.83 0.26
C GLU A 73 -10.00 -14.09 -0.45
N LYS A 74 -9.05 -14.78 0.22
CA LYS A 74 -7.71 -15.11 -0.29
C LYS A 74 -6.84 -13.89 -0.62
N MET A 75 -7.07 -12.77 0.07
CA MET A 75 -6.12 -11.66 0.06
C MET A 75 -4.87 -12.04 0.86
N ILE A 76 -3.72 -11.49 0.50
CA ILE A 76 -2.44 -11.84 1.10
C ILE A 76 -1.73 -10.55 1.51
N ILE A 77 -1.32 -10.49 2.78
CA ILE A 77 -0.32 -9.52 3.22
C ILE A 77 1.06 -10.13 2.98
N LYS A 78 1.92 -9.41 2.27
CA LYS A 78 3.33 -9.77 2.07
C LYS A 78 4.24 -8.76 2.76
N ILE A 79 5.41 -9.23 3.19
CA ILE A 79 6.43 -8.44 3.87
C ILE A 79 7.76 -8.51 3.12
N TYR A 80 8.47 -7.40 3.06
CA TYR A 80 9.85 -7.33 2.61
C TYR A 80 10.64 -6.45 3.58
N GLN A 81 11.82 -6.89 4.00
CA GLN A 81 12.76 -6.03 4.72
C GLN A 81 13.93 -5.73 3.80
N ASN A 82 14.19 -4.45 3.60
CA ASN A 82 15.37 -4.02 2.85
C ASN A 82 16.66 -4.26 3.70
N PRO A 83 17.86 -4.05 3.12
CA PRO A 83 19.12 -4.21 3.86
C PRO A 83 19.24 -3.34 5.12
N PHE A 84 18.53 -2.21 5.17
CA PHE A 84 18.44 -1.33 6.34
C PHE A 84 17.33 -1.75 7.30
N LYS A 85 16.80 -2.98 7.22
CA LYS A 85 15.74 -3.50 8.10
C LYS A 85 14.48 -2.62 8.15
N VAL A 86 14.20 -1.88 7.09
CA VAL A 86 12.94 -1.13 6.95
C VAL A 86 11.88 -2.07 6.43
N THR A 87 10.82 -2.22 7.21
CA THR A 87 9.71 -3.12 6.89
C THR A 87 8.79 -2.50 5.85
N HIS A 88 8.71 -3.16 4.70
CA HIS A 88 7.75 -2.90 3.63
C HIS A 88 6.63 -3.92 3.71
N ILE A 89 5.41 -3.46 3.49
CA ILE A 89 4.19 -4.26 3.49
C ILE A 89 3.46 -4.06 2.17
N PHE A 90 2.90 -5.15 1.67
CA PHE A 90 2.08 -5.16 0.47
C PHE A 90 0.79 -5.92 0.72
N LEU A 91 -0.31 -5.45 0.15
CA LEU A 91 -1.57 -6.18 0.06
C LEU A 91 -1.76 -6.62 -1.40
N ALA A 92 -2.02 -7.91 -1.60
CA ALA A 92 -2.45 -8.44 -2.88
C ALA A 92 -3.78 -9.17 -2.74
N ASN A 93 -4.62 -9.11 -3.77
CA ASN A 93 -5.88 -9.86 -3.80
C ASN A 93 -5.70 -11.29 -4.31
N LYS A 94 -6.80 -12.05 -4.36
CA LYS A 94 -6.83 -13.45 -4.84
C LYS A 94 -6.38 -13.65 -6.29
N LYS A 95 -6.38 -12.58 -7.10
CA LYS A 95 -5.90 -12.61 -8.49
C LYS A 95 -4.41 -12.29 -8.59
N GLY A 96 -3.76 -11.97 -7.48
CA GLY A 96 -2.37 -11.52 -7.43
C GLY A 96 -2.19 -10.05 -7.78
N GLU A 97 -3.27 -9.27 -7.90
CA GLU A 97 -3.19 -7.82 -8.14
C GLU A 97 -2.73 -7.13 -6.86
N VAL A 98 -1.73 -6.25 -6.96
CA VAL A 98 -1.24 -5.46 -5.83
C VAL A 98 -2.18 -4.29 -5.60
N LEU A 99 -2.80 -4.27 -4.43
CA LEU A 99 -3.76 -3.24 -4.03
C LEU A 99 -3.11 -2.13 -3.21
N PHE A 100 -2.03 -2.45 -2.49
CA PHE A 100 -1.28 -1.52 -1.65
C PHE A 100 0.18 -1.93 -1.54
N GLY A 101 1.06 -0.95 -1.43
CA GLY A 101 2.47 -1.12 -1.08
C GLY A 101 2.98 0.09 -0.31
N GLY A 102 3.51 -0.14 0.89
CA GLY A 102 4.01 0.93 1.75
C GLY A 102 5.04 0.46 2.77
N TYR A 103 5.72 1.39 3.41
CA TYR A 103 6.67 1.14 4.48
C TYR A 103 6.63 2.25 5.52
N VAL A 104 7.18 1.97 6.70
CA VAL A 104 7.35 2.95 7.76
C VAL A 104 8.80 2.96 8.26
N GLY A 105 9.24 4.10 8.80
CA GLY A 105 10.49 4.15 9.57
C GLY A 105 10.36 3.40 10.89
N TRP A 106 11.50 2.98 11.47
CA TRP A 106 11.54 2.15 12.68
C TRP A 106 10.71 2.68 13.86
N ILE A 107 10.64 4.01 14.02
CA ILE A 107 9.90 4.66 15.11
C ILE A 107 8.39 4.36 15.06
N HIS A 108 7.85 3.97 13.90
CA HIS A 108 6.43 3.65 13.71
C HIS A 108 6.18 2.14 13.55
N ASN A 109 7.19 1.28 13.72
CA ASN A 109 7.04 -0.18 13.57
C ASN A 109 5.94 -0.75 14.47
N GLN A 110 5.87 -0.30 15.72
CA GLN A 110 4.85 -0.77 16.66
C GLN A 110 3.42 -0.44 16.18
N GLY A 111 3.24 0.75 15.58
CA GLY A 111 1.96 1.16 15.01
C GLY A 111 1.58 0.32 13.79
N LEU A 112 2.55 0.00 12.93
CA LEU A 112 2.36 -0.90 11.81
C LEU A 112 2.00 -2.32 12.29
N GLU A 113 2.75 -2.89 13.23
CA GLU A 113 2.49 -4.22 13.79
C GLU A 113 1.10 -4.32 14.42
N SER A 114 0.72 -3.32 15.21
CA SER A 114 -0.63 -3.26 15.83
C SER A 114 -1.74 -3.20 14.78
N THR A 115 -1.53 -2.42 13.71
CA THR A 115 -2.48 -2.31 12.60
C THR A 115 -2.59 -3.63 11.83
N LEU A 116 -1.46 -4.31 11.57
CA LEU A 116 -1.44 -5.61 10.90
C LEU A 116 -2.14 -6.68 11.72
N GLU A 117 -1.94 -6.72 13.04
CA GLU A 117 -2.64 -7.68 13.90
C GLU A 117 -4.14 -7.37 13.95
N SER A 118 -4.56 -6.10 14.04
CA SER A 118 -5.99 -5.74 13.94
C SER A 118 -6.61 -6.15 12.61
N ILE A 119 -5.95 -5.87 11.48
CA ILE A 119 -6.39 -6.32 10.15
C ILE A 119 -6.50 -7.84 10.12
N ARG A 120 -5.47 -8.54 10.63
CA ARG A 120 -5.46 -10.00 10.69
C ARG A 120 -6.67 -10.52 11.46
N GLN A 121 -7.03 -9.93 12.59
CA GLN A 121 -8.15 -10.36 13.44
C GLN A 121 -9.52 -10.09 12.77
N ASP A 122 -9.71 -8.89 12.23
CA ASP A 122 -11.00 -8.47 11.66
C ASP A 122 -11.30 -9.12 10.31
N PHE A 123 -10.25 -9.56 9.60
CA PHE A 123 -10.33 -10.17 8.29
C PHE A 123 -9.81 -11.61 8.28
N ARG A 124 -9.87 -12.33 9.41
CA ARG A 124 -9.53 -13.76 9.46
C ARG A 124 -10.36 -14.54 8.45
N GLY A 125 -9.70 -15.44 7.72
CA GLY A 125 -10.30 -16.43 6.84
C GLY A 125 -10.50 -17.76 7.55
#